data_AF-A0A850SER4-F1
#
_entry.id   AF-A0A850SER4-F1
#
_cell.length_a   1.000
_cell.length_b   1.000
_cell.length_c   1.000
_cell.angle_alpha   90.00
_cell.angle_beta   90.00
_cell.angle_gamma   90.00
#
_symmetry.space_group_name_H-M   'P 1'
#
loop_
_entity.id
_entity.type
_entity.pdbx_description
1 polymer ?
#
loop_
_entity_poly.entity_id
_entity_poly.type
_entity_poly.pdbx_seq_one_letter_code
_entity_poly.pdbx_strand_id
1 'polypeptide(L)' 'MEPKKEAEIISEILLKAASEPEFRNSLIRDPADVLGRYNVSPQAKTIIANSINDLTQ' A
#
# COMPACT_ATOMS: atom_id res chain seq x y z
N MET A 1 3.37 -10.62 -14.41
CA MET A 1 2.11 -10.19 -13.78
C MET A 1 1.25 -9.54 -14.84
N GLU A 2 -0.05 -9.83 -14.88
CA GLU A 2 -0.95 -9.05 -15.72
C GLU A 2 -1.19 -7.68 -15.05
N PRO A 3 -1.04 -6.55 -15.75
CA PRO A 3 -1.13 -5.21 -15.16
C PRO A 3 -2.48 -4.92 -14.48
N LYS A 4 -3.56 -5.58 -14.90
CA LYS A 4 -4.88 -5.45 -14.25
C LYS A 4 -4.90 -5.92 -12.80
N LYS A 5 -4.30 -7.08 -12.52
CA LYS A 5 -4.28 -7.66 -11.16
C LYS A 5 -3.47 -6.81 -10.19
N GLU A 6 -2.40 -6.18 -10.68
CA GLU A 6 -1.58 -5.30 -9.87
C GLU A 6 -2.34 -4.03 -9.47
N ALA A 7 -3.03 -3.39 -10.41
CA ALA A 7 -3.84 -2.21 -10.15
C ALA A 7 -5.00 -2.48 -9.15
N GLU A 8 -5.60 -3.66 -9.21
CA GLU A 8 -6.62 -4.11 -8.24
C GLU A 8 -6.04 -4.22 -6.83
N ILE A 9 -4.87 -4.84 -6.68
CA ILE A 9 -4.20 -4.98 -5.39
C ILE A 9 -3.80 -3.60 -4.82
N ILE A 10 -3.25 -2.72 -5.66
CA ILE A 10 -2.92 -1.35 -5.27
C ILE A 10 -4.17 -0.62 -4.77
N SER A 11 -5.28 -0.72 -5.51
CA SER A 11 -6.55 -0.08 -5.14
C SER A 11 -7.08 -0.61 -3.80
N GLU A 12 -6.99 -1.91 -3.56
CA GLU A 12 -7.38 -2.53 -2.28
C GLU A 12 -6.54 -1.98 -1.11
N ILE A 13 -5.23 -1.90 -1.28
CA ILE A 13 -4.31 -1.40 -0.23
C ILE A 13 -4.64 0.06 0.11
N LEU A 14 -4.85 0.91 -0.89
CA LEU A 14 -5.19 2.32 -0.70
C LEU A 14 -6.55 2.48 -0.01
N LEU A 15 -7.55 1.69 -0.41
CA LEU A 15 -8.87 1.68 0.24
C LEU A 15 -8.77 1.28 1.71
N LYS A 16 -8.03 0.20 2.02
CA LYS A 16 -7.80 -0.22 3.40
C LYS A 16 -7.08 0.85 4.21
N ALA A 17 -6.06 1.51 3.67
CA ALA A 17 -5.38 2.59 4.36
C ALA A 17 -6.28 3.81 4.62
N ALA A 18 -7.26 4.07 3.74
CA ALA A 18 -8.24 5.12 3.94
C ALA A 18 -9.28 4.75 5.01
N SER A 19 -9.78 3.50 5.01
CA SER A 19 -10.88 3.06 5.89
C SER A 19 -10.45 2.48 7.23
N GLU A 20 -9.24 1.92 7.34
CA GLU A 20 -8.75 1.20 8.51
C GLU A 20 -7.54 1.93 9.13
N PRO A 21 -7.73 2.68 10.23
CA PRO A 21 -6.66 3.42 10.89
C PRO A 21 -5.51 2.53 11.37
N GLU A 22 -5.80 1.32 11.85
CA GLU A 22 -4.79 0.36 12.32
C GLU A 22 -3.90 -0.14 11.19
N PHE A 23 -4.51 -0.46 10.04
CA PHE A 23 -3.78 -0.84 8.83
C PHE A 23 -2.90 0.32 8.35
N ARG A 24 -3.46 1.54 8.28
CA ARG A 24 -2.70 2.75 7.91
C ARG A 24 -1.52 2.97 8.85
N ASN A 25 -1.72 2.91 10.16
CA ASN A 25 -0.65 3.08 11.15
C ASN A 25 0.43 2.01 11.00
N SER A 26 0.05 0.77 10.70
CA SER A 26 1.00 -0.31 10.42
C SER A 26 1.78 -0.07 9.14
N LEU A 27 1.10 0.41 8.09
CA LEU A 27 1.69 0.73 6.79
C LEU A 27 2.64 1.94 6.84
N ILE A 28 2.39 2.91 7.72
CA ILE A 28 3.31 4.03 8.01
C ILE A 28 4.52 3.54 8.81
N ARG A 29 4.28 2.71 9.82
CA ARG A 29 5.34 2.24 10.73
C ARG A 29 6.33 1.30 10.05
N ASP A 30 5.83 0.34 9.28
CA ASP A 30 6.65 -0.63 8.54
C ASP A 30 6.00 -1.00 7.20
N PRO A 31 6.17 -0.15 6.16
CA PRO A 31 5.61 -0.44 4.85
C PRO A 31 6.25 -1.67 4.20
N ALA A 32 7.47 -2.04 4.55
CA ALA A 32 8.15 -3.19 3.96
C ALA A 32 7.51 -4.51 4.40
N ASP A 33 7.20 -4.66 5.70
CA ASP A 33 6.49 -5.84 6.21
C ASP A 33 5.07 -5.95 5.64
N VAL A 34 4.33 -4.83 5.63
CA VAL A 34 2.94 -4.83 5.16
C VAL A 34 2.88 -5.10 3.66
N LEU A 35 3.62 -4.34 2.85
CA LEU A 35 3.63 -4.48 1.39
C LEU A 35 4.35 -5.75 0.92
N GLY A 36 5.20 -6.35 1.77
CA GLY A 36 5.84 -7.64 1.55
C GLY A 36 4.83 -8.78 1.32
N ARG A 37 3.65 -8.67 1.93
CA ARG A 37 2.56 -9.66 1.83
C ARG A 37 1.77 -9.57 0.53
N TYR A 38 1.95 -8.50 -0.25
CA TYR A 38 1.22 -8.26 -1.49
C TYR A 38 2.09 -8.55 -2.71
N ASN A 39 1.47 -9.20 -3.70
CA ASN A 39 2.10 -9.52 -4.98
C ASN A 39 2.00 -8.32 -5.94
N VAL A 40 2.67 -7.23 -5.57
CA VAL A 40 2.82 -6.02 -6.38
C VAL A 40 4.30 -5.76 -6.65
N SER A 41 4.61 -5.08 -7.75
CA SER A 41 5.98 -4.75 -8.13
C SER A 41 6.67 -3.90 -7.06
N PRO A 42 8.00 -3.99 -6.93
CA PRO A 42 8.75 -3.14 -6.01
C PRO A 42 8.47 -1.64 -6.22
N GLN A 43 8.30 -1.23 -7.47
CA GLN A 43 7.96 0.16 -7.83
C GLN A 43 6.59 0.56 -7.28
N ALA A 44 5.58 -0.29 -7.40
CA ALA A 44 4.27 -0.05 -6.81
C ALA A 44 4.34 0.05 -5.28
N LYS A 45 5.16 -0.79 -4.61
CA LYS A 45 5.36 -0.71 -3.16
C LYS A 45 5.93 0.65 -2.74
N THR A 46 6.90 1.16 -3.48
CA THR A 46 7.47 2.50 -3.24
C THR A 46 6.43 3.60 -3.43
N ILE A 47 5.63 3.52 -4.50
CA ILE A 47 4.58 4.52 -4.77
C ILE A 47 3.55 4.52 -3.63
N ILE A 48 3.06 3.35 -3.22
CA ILE A 48 2.09 3.25 -2.11
C ILE A 48 2.68 3.82 -0.82
N ALA A 49 3.89 3.42 -0.43
CA ALA A 49 4.53 3.90 0.80
C ALA A 49 4.65 5.44 0.82
N ASN A 50 5.01 6.05 -0.31
CA ASN A 50 5.08 7.50 -0.43
C ASN A 50 3.69 8.14 -0.34
N SER A 51 2.69 7.61 -1.05
CA SER A 51 1.32 8.14 -1.02
C SER A 51 0.68 8.12 0.37
N ILE A 52 0.99 7.12 1.20
CA ILE A 52 0.45 7.05 2.56
C ILE A 52 1.12 8.07 3.49
N ASN A 53 2.41 8.33 3.36
CA ASN A 53 3.08 9.38 4.12
C ASN A 53 2.49 10.75 3.81
N ASP A 54 2.23 11.05 2.53
CA ASP A 54 1.61 12.30 2.09
C ASP A 54 0.17 12.49 2.63
N LEU A 55 -0.57 11.40 2.88
CA LEU A 55 -1.93 11.46 3.46
C LEU A 55 -1.96 11.74 4.96
N THR A 56 -0.81 11.74 5.64
CA THR A 56 -0.70 11.94 7.08
C THR A 56 0.04 13.21 7.49
N GLN A 57 0.51 13.99 6.51
CA GLN A 57 0.99 15.37 6.69
C GLN A 57 -0.18 16.36 6.56
#